data_AF-A0A2R6CVW7-F1
#
_entry.id   AF-A0A2R6CVW7-F1
#
_cell.length_a   1.000
_cell.length_b   1.000
_cell.length_c   1.000
_cell.angle_alpha   90.00
_cell.angle_beta   90.00
_cell.angle_gamma   90.00
#
_symmetry.space_group_name_H-M   'P 1'
#
loop_
_entity.id
_entity.type
_entity.pdbx_description
1 polymer ?
#
loop_
_entity_poly.entity_id
_entity_poly.type
_entity_poly.pdbx_seq_one_letter_code
_entity_poly.pdbx_strand_id
1 'polypeptide(L)' 'MEWRLFATLAEAAGDTEVAVDADGDTVGDAFDALLAAYPALEAEVLDAEGDLASHVRLLHEGRDPFAEAEGFDST' A
#
# COMPACT_ATOMS: atom_id res chain seq x y z
N MET A 1 -8.86 -4.96 -5.39
CA MET A 1 -8.12 -3.74 -5.80
C MET A 1 -6.83 -4.14 -6.51
N GLU A 2 -6.40 -3.39 -7.53
CA GLU A 2 -5.14 -3.65 -8.25
C GLU A 2 -4.06 -2.69 -7.76
N TRP A 3 -2.93 -3.24 -7.32
CA TRP A 3 -1.78 -2.50 -6.83
C TRP A 3 -0.65 -2.56 -7.83
N ARG A 4 -0.01 -1.42 -8.03
CA ARG A 4 1.19 -1.32 -8.86
C ARG A 4 2.39 -0.99 -8.01
N LEU A 5 3.31 -1.94 -7.93
CA LEU A 5 4.51 -1.87 -7.13
C LEU A 5 5.69 -1.40 -7.98
N PHE A 6 6.58 -0.63 -7.37
CA PHE A 6 7.73 -0.05 -8.06
C PHE A 6 9.02 -0.30 -7.27
N ALA A 7 10.13 -0.36 -8.01
CA ALA A 7 11.47 -0.52 -7.45
C ALA A 7 11.57 -1.72 -6.48
N THR A 8 12.07 -1.50 -5.27
CA THR A 8 12.30 -2.55 -4.26
C THR A 8 11.00 -3.24 -3.83
N LEU A 9 9.85 -2.56 -3.90
CA LEU A 9 8.56 -3.18 -3.59
C LEU A 9 8.19 -4.27 -4.59
N ALA A 10 8.44 -4.03 -5.88
CA ALA A 10 8.19 -5.05 -6.90
C ALA A 10 9.14 -6.24 -6.75
N GLU A 11 10.39 -6.01 -6.35
CA GLU A 11 11.35 -7.08 -6.06
C GLU A 11 10.93 -7.89 -4.83
N ALA A 12 10.46 -7.22 -3.78
CA ALA A 12 10.00 -7.86 -2.54
C ALA A 12 8.72 -8.66 -2.72
N ALA A 13 7.76 -8.17 -3.52
CA ALA A 13 6.55 -8.91 -3.89
C ALA A 13 6.79 -9.99 -4.96
N GLY A 14 7.90 -9.88 -5.71
CA GLY A 14 8.21 -10.72 -6.87
C GLY A 14 7.37 -10.41 -8.11
N ASP A 15 6.49 -9.41 -8.04
CA ASP A 15 5.63 -8.96 -9.12
C ASP A 15 5.44 -7.43 -9.07
N THR A 16 5.16 -6.82 -10.20
CA THR A 16 4.92 -5.37 -10.32
C THR A 16 3.45 -5.01 -10.24
N GLU A 17 2.55 -5.95 -10.53
CA GLU A 17 1.11 -5.71 -10.56
C GLU A 17 0.41 -6.84 -9.80
N VAL A 18 -0.13 -6.52 -8.63
CA VAL A 18 -0.75 -7.51 -7.74
C VAL A 18 -2.22 -7.17 -7.49
N ALA A 19 -3.08 -8.15 -7.70
CA ALA A 19 -4.49 -8.03 -7.37
C ALA A 19 -4.71 -8.58 -5.96
N VAL A 20 -5.23 -7.74 -5.08
CA VAL A 20 -5.60 -8.14 -3.71
C VAL A 20 -7.11 -7.99 -3.54
N ASP A 21 -7.71 -8.97 -2.88
CA ASP A 21 -9.09 -8.87 -2.44
C ASP A 21 -9.06 -8.21 -1.06
N ALA A 22 -9.69 -7.04 -0.95
CA ALA A 22 -9.81 -6.31 0.30
C ALA A 22 -11.26 -6.42 0.75
N ASP A 23 -11.47 -6.86 1.99
CA ASP A 23 -12.80 -7.00 2.58
C ASP A 23 -13.44 -5.65 2.97
N GLY A 24 -12.75 -4.54 2.72
CA GLY A 24 -13.21 -3.17 3.02
C GLY A 24 -13.14 -2.21 1.83
N ASP A 25 -13.79 -1.06 2.00
CA ASP A 25 -13.93 -0.03 0.98
C ASP A 25 -12.82 1.02 1.02
N THR A 26 -11.90 0.96 1.99
CA THR A 26 -10.87 1.98 2.20
C THR A 26 -9.51 1.59 1.61
N VAL A 27 -8.69 2.61 1.34
CA VAL A 27 -7.28 2.46 0.97
C VAL A 27 -6.50 1.73 2.06
N GLY A 28 -6.82 1.97 3.33
CA GLY A 28 -6.26 1.27 4.49
C GLY A 28 -6.55 -0.22 4.45
N ASP A 29 -7.80 -0.62 4.27
CA ASP A 29 -8.18 -2.03 4.14
C ASP A 29 -7.45 -2.71 2.99
N ALA A 30 -7.34 -2.03 1.84
CA ALA A 30 -6.63 -2.58 0.69
C ALA A 30 -5.11 -2.66 0.93
N PHE A 31 -4.53 -1.75 1.70
CA PHE A 31 -3.11 -1.75 2.04
C PHE A 31 -2.79 -2.83 3.08
N ASP A 32 -3.61 -3.00 4.11
CA ASP A 32 -3.51 -4.10 5.06
C ASP A 32 -3.64 -5.47 4.35
N ALA A 33 -4.59 -5.61 3.41
CA ALA A 33 -4.73 -6.82 2.60
C ALA A 33 -3.47 -7.11 1.76
N LEU A 34 -2.84 -6.06 1.21
CA LEU A 34 -1.58 -6.17 0.49
C LEU A 34 -0.45 -6.67 1.39
N LEU A 35 -0.31 -6.12 2.60
CA LEU A 35 0.71 -6.55 3.56
C LEU A 35 0.47 -7.97 4.07
N ALA A 36 -0.78 -8.34 4.29
CA ALA A 36 -1.15 -9.71 4.68
C ALA A 36 -0.79 -10.72 3.58
N ALA A 37 -0.96 -10.36 2.30
CA ALA A 37 -0.57 -11.19 1.17
C ALA A 37 0.95 -11.23 0.95
N TYR A 38 1.63 -10.10 1.17
CA TYR A 38 3.06 -9.91 0.93
C TYR A 38 3.76 -9.33 2.17
N PRO A 39 4.00 -10.13 3.21
CA PRO A 39 4.59 -9.65 4.46
C PRO A 39 6.02 -9.13 4.30
N ALA A 40 6.70 -9.47 3.21
CA ALA A 40 8.01 -8.92 2.87
C ALA A 40 7.95 -7.41 2.55
N LEU A 41 6.80 -6.89 2.12
CA LEU A 41 6.62 -5.46 1.85
C LEU A 41 6.58 -4.65 3.14
N GLU A 42 6.09 -5.22 4.24
CA GLU A 42 5.87 -4.52 5.51
C GLU A 42 7.13 -3.79 5.98
N ALA A 43 8.29 -4.46 5.94
CA ALA A 43 9.57 -3.89 6.34
C ALA A 43 10.09 -2.77 5.41
N GLU A 44 9.61 -2.72 4.17
CA GLU A 44 9.99 -1.72 3.18
C GLU A 44 9.03 -0.52 3.17
N VAL A 45 7.74 -0.76 3.45
CA VAL A 45 6.70 0.28 3.40
C VAL A 45 6.37 0.90 4.74
N LEU A 46 6.59 0.20 5.85
CA LEU A 46 6.36 0.69 7.20
C LEU A 46 7.65 1.11 7.87
N ASP A 47 7.56 2.07 8.78
CA ASP A 47 8.64 2.45 9.66
C ASP A 47 8.63 1.67 11.00
N ALA A 48 9.49 2.06 11.93
CA ALA A 48 9.63 1.40 13.22
C ALA A 48 8.41 1.59 14.15
N GLU A 49 7.54 2.56 13.86
CA GLU A 49 6.31 2.84 14.60
C GLU A 49 5.11 2.10 13.97
N GLY A 50 5.30 1.52 12.77
CA GLY A 50 4.27 0.84 12.01
C GLY A 50 3.49 1.78 11.09
N ASP A 51 3.95 3.01 10.93
CA ASP A 51 3.36 4.01 10.04
C ASP A 51 3.96 3.90 8.64
N LEU A 52 3.24 4.42 7.63
CA LEU A 52 3.75 4.46 6.25
C LEU A 52 5.05 5.25 6.22
N ALA A 53 6.13 4.61 5.78
CA ALA A 53 7.45 5.20 5.78
C ALA A 53 7.45 6.47 4.92
N SER A 54 8.03 7.56 5.44
CA SER A 54 8.02 8.89 4.80
C SER A 54 8.61 8.97 3.38
N HIS A 55 9.35 7.95 2.94
CA HIS A 55 9.92 7.86 1.60
C HIS A 55 9.04 7.07 0.61
N VAL A 56 8.00 6.41 1.11
CA VAL A 56 7.03 5.64 0.35
C VAL A 56 5.87 6.55 -0.01
N ARG A 57 5.39 6.40 -1.25
CA ARG A 57 4.19 7.09 -1.72
C ARG A 57 3.12 6.07 -2.03
N LEU A 58 1.96 6.28 -1.45
CA LEU A 58 0.76 5.54 -1.77
C LEU A 58 -0.13 6.45 -2.60
N LEU A 59 -0.57 5.96 -3.76
CA LEU A 59 -1.46 6.70 -4.65
C LEU A 59 -2.74 5.89 -4.86
N HIS A 60 -3.87 6.53 -4.65
CA HIS A 60 -5.19 5.98 -4.97
C HIS A 60 -5.76 6.76 -6.15
N GLU A 61 -6.08 6.06 -7.25
CA GLU A 61 -6.51 6.68 -8.52
C GLU A 61 -5.62 7.84 -9.01
N GLY A 62 -4.30 7.74 -8.75
CA GLY A 62 -3.31 8.77 -9.11
C GLY A 62 -3.29 10.01 -8.22
N ARG A 63 -4.03 9.99 -7.10
CA ARG A 63 -4.09 11.03 -6.08
C ARG A 63 -3.39 10.55 -4.82
N ASP A 64 -2.75 11.45 -4.09
CA ASP A 64 -2.11 11.14 -2.82
C ASP A 64 -3.15 11.33 -1.69
N PRO A 65 -3.70 10.25 -1.10
CA PRO A 65 -4.78 10.40 -0.14
C PRO A 65 -4.32 11.03 1.17
N PHE A 66 -3.01 10.98 1.49
CA PHE A 66 -2.44 11.62 2.67
C PHE A 66 -2.29 13.14 2.50
N ALA A 67 -2.14 13.63 1.28
CA ALA A 67 -2.08 15.05 0.97
C ALA A 67 -3.44 15.65 0.60
N GLU A 68 -4.33 14.89 -0.03
CA GLU A 68 -5.55 15.41 -0.67
C GLU A 68 -6.86 14.86 -0.08
N ALA A 69 -6.81 13.84 0.78
CA ALA A 69 -7.99 13.15 1.31
C ALA A 69 -7.83 12.75 2.78
N GLU A 70 -8.49 11.66 3.21
CA GLU A 70 -8.55 11.17 4.59
C GLU A 70 -7.46 10.12 4.88
N GLY A 71 -6.40 10.08 4.06
CA GLY A 71 -5.32 9.10 4.16
C GLY A 71 -5.83 7.69 3.95
N PHE A 72 -5.60 6.81 4.92
CA PHE A 72 -6.05 5.42 4.85
C PHE A 72 -7.57 5.27 4.85
N ASP A 73 -8.34 6.23 5.36
CA ASP A 73 -9.81 6.15 5.37
C ASP A 73 -10.43 6.51 4.00
N SER A 74 -9.62 6.92 3.01
CA SER A 74 -10.10 7.23 1.66
C SER A 74 -10.72 6.01 1.00
N THR A 75 -11.87 6.18 0.34
CA THR A 75 -12.58 5.14 -0.43
C THR A 75 -12.44 5.34 -1.93
#